data_AF-A0A939FIZ3-F1
#
_entry.id   AF-A0A939FIZ3-F1
#
_cell.length_a   1.000
_cell.length_b   1.000
_cell.length_c   1.000
_cell.angle_alpha   90.00
_cell.angle_beta   90.00
_cell.angle_gamma   90.00
#
_symmetry.space_group_name_H-M   'P 1'
#
loop_
_entity.id
_entity.type
_entity.pdbx_description
1 polymer ?
#
loop_
_entity_poly.entity_id
_entity_poly.type
_entity_poly.pdbx_seq_one_letter_code
_entity_poly.pdbx_strand_id
1 'polypeptide(L)'
;CFDAHDPLRLARFWAGVLGREAVDDSHGVPTLLPNDDTGFRIRFLPTREEKSGQNQMHFDLTSTSLDGQQQVVARALGIGARHI
;
A
#
# COMPACT_ATOMS: atom_id res chain seq x y z
N CYS A 1 6.87 -6.63 -5.25
CA CYS A 1 7.36 -6.14 -3.95
C CYS A 1 7.68 -4.66 -4.06
N PHE A 2 7.66 -3.93 -2.94
CA PHE A 2 8.11 -2.54 -2.86
C PHE A 2 9.26 -2.45 -1.88
N ASP A 3 10.32 -1.75 -2.25
CA ASP A 3 11.42 -1.45 -1.34
C ASP A 3 11.07 -0.24 -0.48
N ALA A 4 11.42 -0.30 0.81
CA ALA A 4 11.07 0.72 1.78
C ALA A 4 12.15 0.88 2.85
N HIS A 5 12.42 2.13 3.24
CA HIS A 5 13.26 2.41 4.43
C HIS A 5 12.53 2.03 5.74
N ASP A 6 11.19 2.08 5.74
CA ASP A 6 10.33 1.60 6.83
C ASP A 6 9.20 0.72 6.24
N PRO A 7 9.46 -0.59 6.08
CA PRO A 7 8.50 -1.52 5.48
C PRO A 7 7.20 -1.64 6.26
N LEU A 8 7.27 -1.64 7.59
CA LEU A 8 6.09 -1.82 8.44
C LEU A 8 5.16 -0.62 8.34
N ARG A 9 5.70 0.60 8.38
CA ARG A 9 4.90 1.81 8.20
C ARG A 9 4.29 1.88 6.81
N LEU A 10 5.03 1.52 5.77
CA LEU A 10 4.51 1.53 4.40
C LEU A 10 3.43 0.47 4.19
N ALA A 11 3.60 -0.72 4.76
CA ALA A 11 2.59 -1.78 4.74
C ALA A 11 1.31 -1.35 5.45
N ARG A 12 1.41 -0.75 6.65
CA ARG A 12 0.24 -0.24 7.39
C ARG A 12 -0.53 0.83 6.62
N PHE A 13 0.20 1.75 5.97
CA PHE A 13 -0.42 2.77 5.13
C PHE A 13 -1.23 2.14 3.99
N TRP A 14 -0.61 1.27 3.18
CA TRP A 14 -1.30 0.65 2.04
C TRP A 14 -2.39 -0.33 2.47
N ALA A 15 -2.22 -1.04 3.58
CA ALA A 15 -3.26 -1.89 4.15
C ALA A 15 -4.50 -1.07 4.52
N GLY A 16 -4.29 0.09 5.14
CA GLY A 16 -5.34 1.06 5.46
C GLY A 16 -6.05 1.60 4.21
N VAL A 17 -5.29 2.04 3.18
CA VAL A 17 -5.87 2.56 1.93
C VAL A 17 -6.68 1.49 1.19
N LEU A 18 -6.10 0.29 1.04
CA LEU A 18 -6.67 -0.80 0.24
C LEU A 18 -7.71 -1.63 1.00
N GLY A 19 -7.87 -1.42 2.31
CA GLY A 19 -8.72 -2.27 3.16
C GLY A 19 -8.28 -3.74 3.13
N ARG A 20 -6.96 -3.97 3.18
CA ARG A 20 -6.36 -5.32 3.15
C ARG A 20 -5.70 -5.63 4.49
N GLU A 21 -5.64 -6.91 4.82
CA GLU A 21 -4.91 -7.38 5.99
C GLU A 21 -3.39 -7.32 5.74
N ALA A 22 -2.63 -6.80 6.72
CA ALA A 22 -1.18 -6.85 6.74
C ALA A 22 -0.72 -7.93 7.73
N VAL A 23 0.11 -8.85 7.25
CA VAL A 23 0.72 -9.93 8.05
C VAL A 23 2.23 -9.95 7.79
N ASP A 24 2.98 -10.60 8.66
CA ASP A 24 4.36 -10.99 8.35
C ASP A 24 4.34 -12.32 7.58
N ASP A 25 5.05 -12.40 6.46
CA ASP A 25 5.20 -13.67 5.73
C ASP A 25 6.16 -14.64 6.46
N SER A 26 6.40 -15.82 5.89
CA SER A 26 7.29 -16.84 6.47
C SER A 26 8.74 -16.37 6.67
N HIS A 27 9.12 -15.23 6.10
CA HIS A 27 10.43 -14.60 6.24
C HIS A 27 10.38 -13.33 7.11
N GLY A 28 9.27 -13.04 7.79
CA GLY A 28 9.10 -11.85 8.61
C GLY A 28 8.92 -10.57 7.79
N VAL A 29 8.53 -10.66 6.52
CA VAL A 29 8.34 -9.50 5.64
C VAL A 29 6.90 -9.03 5.71
N PRO A 30 6.64 -7.74 6.05
CA PRO A 30 5.30 -7.17 6.01
C PRO A 30 4.67 -7.32 4.63
N THR A 31 3.51 -7.98 4.59
CA THR A 31 2.84 -8.42 3.37
C THR A 31 1.34 -8.21 3.48
N LEU A 32 0.76 -7.60 2.45
CA LEU A 32 -0.69 -7.48 2.32
C LEU A 32 -1.24 -8.70 1.62
N LEU A 33 -2.22 -9.34 2.23
CA LEU A 33 -2.94 -10.45 1.63
C LEU A 33 -3.97 -9.94 0.60
N PRO A 34 -4.23 -10.69 -0.47
CA PRO A 34 -5.35 -10.39 -1.35
C PRO A 34 -6.67 -10.67 -0.61
N ASN A 35 -7.70 -9.88 -0.91
CA ASN A 35 -9.03 -10.05 -0.30
C ASN A 35 -9.87 -11.15 -1.01
N ASP A 36 -9.40 -11.61 -2.17
CA ASP A 36 -10.04 -12.64 -3.00
C ASP A 36 -8.97 -13.45 -3.77
N ASP A 37 -9.41 -14.48 -4.49
CA ASP A 37 -8.53 -15.40 -5.23
C ASP A 37 -7.92 -14.80 -6.51
N THR A 38 -8.28 -13.56 -6.85
CA THR A 38 -7.77 -12.86 -8.05
C THR A 38 -6.66 -11.86 -7.73
N GLY A 39 -6.44 -11.56 -6.44
CA GLY A 39 -5.45 -10.58 -6.00
C GLY A 39 -4.02 -11.13 -5.85
N PHE A 40 -3.05 -10.21 -5.87
CA PHE A 40 -1.66 -10.51 -5.53
C PHE A 40 -1.33 -10.14 -4.09
N ARG A 41 -0.38 -10.89 -3.50
CA ARG A 41 0.32 -10.48 -2.27
C ARG A 41 1.22 -9.28 -2.57
N ILE A 42 1.20 -8.28 -1.71
CA ILE A 42 2.07 -7.10 -1.83
C ILE A 42 3.05 -7.09 -0.67
N ARG A 43 4.31 -7.37 -0.95
CA ARG A 43 5.39 -7.44 0.05
C ARG A 43 6.17 -6.13 0.10
N PHE A 44 6.55 -5.71 1.30
CA PHE A 44 7.35 -4.51 1.55
C PHE A 44 8.72 -4.92 2.11
N LEU A 45 9.78 -4.71 1.35
CA LEU A 45 11.13 -5.16 1.67
C LEU A 45 11.98 -4.02 2.25
N PRO A 46 12.82 -4.28 3.26
CA PRO A 46 13.74 -3.27 3.78
C PRO A 46 14.82 -2.96 2.74
N THR A 47 15.10 -1.68 2.53
CA THR A 47 16.25 -1.21 1.75
C THR A 47 16.94 -0.04 2.43
N ARG A 48 18.17 0.25 2.02
CA ARG A 48 18.88 1.51 2.33
C ARG A 48 19.10 2.38 1.09
N GLU A 49 18.80 1.85 -0.09
CA GLU A 49 18.97 2.57 -1.35
C GLU A 49 18.07 3.78 -1.40
N GLU A 50 18.60 4.89 -1.90
CA GLU A 50 17.80 6.07 -2.20
C GLU A 50 17.01 5.85 -3.49
N LYS A 51 15.82 6.46 -3.56
CA LYS A 51 14.95 6.32 -4.72
C LYS A 51 15.53 7.07 -5.92
N SER A 52 15.96 6.33 -6.94
CA SER A 52 16.62 6.88 -8.14
C SER A 52 15.68 7.18 -9.32
N GLY A 53 14.36 7.17 -9.12
CA GLY A 53 13.37 7.42 -10.18
C GLY A 53 11.93 7.16 -9.73
N GLN A 54 10.99 7.09 -10.67
CA GLN A 54 9.61 6.70 -10.36
C GLN A 54 9.52 5.21 -9.99
N ASN A 55 8.49 4.84 -9.21
CA ASN A 55 8.24 3.42 -8.96
C ASN A 55 7.79 2.75 -10.26
N GLN A 56 8.27 1.54 -10.53
CA GLN A 56 7.84 0.75 -11.70
C GLN A 56 6.38 0.28 -11.58
N MET A 57 5.83 0.26 -10.37
CA MET A 57 4.46 -0.14 -10.07
C MET A 57 3.73 0.98 -9.32
N HIS A 58 2.47 1.19 -9.69
CA HIS A 58 1.53 2.06 -9.00
C HIS A 58 0.21 1.33 -8.81
N PHE A 59 -0.61 1.84 -7.89
CA PHE A 59 -1.97 1.35 -7.68
C PHE A 59 -2.94 2.34 -8.33
N ASP A 60 -3.75 1.85 -9.25
CA ASP A 60 -4.96 2.56 -9.70
C ASP A 60 -6.13 2.15 -8.82
N LEU A 61 -6.65 3.11 -8.05
CA LEU A 61 -7.82 2.91 -7.20
C LEU A 61 -9.05 3.36 -7.97
N THR A 62 -9.80 2.40 -8.51
CA THR A 62 -11.03 2.68 -9.25
C THR A 62 -12.17 3.01 -8.29
N SER A 63 -13.10 3.85 -8.74
CA SER A 63 -14.31 4.22 -8.02
C SER A 63 -15.46 4.33 -9.01
N THR A 64 -16.68 4.00 -8.58
CA THR A 64 -17.88 4.06 -9.43
C THR A 64 -18.63 5.39 -9.30
N SER A 65 -18.21 6.25 -8.37
CA SER A 65 -18.80 7.56 -8.12
C SER A 65 -17.78 8.56 -7.56
N LEU A 66 -18.10 9.85 -7.67
CA LEU A 66 -17.29 10.92 -7.09
C LEU A 66 -17.22 10.82 -5.55
N ASP A 67 -18.35 10.53 -4.90
CA ASP A 67 -18.39 10.34 -3.45
C ASP A 67 -17.51 9.16 -3.01
N GLY A 68 -17.51 8.07 -3.78
CA GLY A 68 -16.62 6.93 -3.54
C GLY A 68 -15.15 7.33 -3.62
N GLN A 69 -14.78 8.07 -4.66
CA GLN A 69 -13.42 8.61 -4.81
C GLN A 69 -13.04 9.52 -3.63
N GLN A 70 -13.94 10.41 -3.20
CA GLN A 70 -13.70 11.30 -2.07
C GLN A 70 -13.50 10.54 -0.76
N GLN A 71 -14.23 9.44 -0.54
CA GLN A 71 -14.03 8.57 0.63
C GLN A 71 -12.65 7.90 0.62
N VAL A 72 -12.16 7.45 -0.55
CA VAL A 72 -10.81 6.90 -0.68
C VAL A 72 -9.76 7.97 -0.35
N VAL A 73 -9.91 9.18 -0.87
CA VAL A 73 -9.01 10.30 -0.56
C VAL A 73 -9.03 10.63 0.93
N ALA A 74 -10.22 10.79 1.53
CA ALA A 74 -10.37 11.10 2.95
C ALA A 74 -9.73 10.03 3.84
N ARG A 75 -9.91 8.74 3.51
CA ARG A 75 -9.26 7.62 4.20
C ARG A 75 -7.74 7.72 4.12
N ALA A 76 -7.19 7.93 2.93
CA ALA A 76 -5.75 8.05 2.74
C ALA A 76 -5.16 9.22 3.54
N LEU A 77 -5.82 10.38 3.53
CA LEU A 77 -5.42 11.54 4.33
C LEU A 77 -5.47 11.25 5.83
N GLY A 78 -6.53 10.57 6.30
CA GLY A 78 -6.69 10.19 7.70
C GLY A 78 -5.61 9.27 8.26
N ILE A 79 -4.86 8.58 7.39
CA ILE A 79 -3.74 7.69 7.77
C ILE A 79 -2.37 8.22 7.31
N GLY A 80 -2.28 9.52 6.99
CA GLY A 80 -1.01 10.21 6.80
C GLY A 80 -0.61 10.49 5.34
N ALA A 81 -1.52 10.32 4.38
CA ALA A 81 -1.30 10.86 3.04
C ALA A 81 -1.35 12.40 3.06
N ARG A 82 -0.80 13.01 2.02
CA ARG A 82 -0.90 14.45 1.75
C ARG A 82 -1.18 14.68 0.28
N HIS A 83 -1.78 15.82 -0.05
CA HIS A 83 -1.80 16.30 -1.42
C HIS A 83 -0.36 16.64 -1.85
N ILE A 84 -0.02 16.31 -3.11
CA ILE A 84 1.29 16.55 -3.73
C ILE A 84 1.19 17.63 -4.80
#